data_AF-A0A965INN8-F1
#
_entry.id   AF-A0A965INN8-F1
#
_cell.length_a   1.000
_cell.length_b   1.000
_cell.length_c   1.000
_cell.angle_alpha   90.00
_cell.angle_beta   90.00
_cell.angle_gamma   90.00
#
_symmetry.space_group_name_H-M   'P 1'
#
loop_
_entity.id
_entity.type
_entity.pdbx_description
1 polymer ?
#
loop_
_entity_poly.entity_id
_entity_poly.type
_entity_poly.pdbx_seq_one_letter_code
_entity_poly.pdbx_strand_id
1 'polypeptide(L)'
;MSVSMPWGHIVRVSGGYLFAASGSGLRIFDLSTFTQVKALGGDITSMRIFGTTMYVGYSDGFKTVRAWDISDPTAPALLTSATLLAQPQDFALVGSDLWVPNYSSGMTSVIDPITLALKTIVFQGTRPAAAVADATRVYVADPADGNVFGFNAASRNLTWTANTGTGVYDLYFDGTSLWAPNSYTDTLYQLNPATGATIATYTTGGQ
;
A
#
# COMPACT_ATOMS: atom_id res chain seq x y z
N MET A 1 -10.47 -24.75 -8.07
CA MET A 1 -10.60 -23.51 -8.85
C MET A 1 -9.60 -22.52 -8.26
N SER A 2 -8.42 -22.40 -8.87
CA SER A 2 -7.35 -21.52 -8.41
C SER A 2 -7.68 -20.08 -8.81
N VAL A 3 -7.84 -19.20 -7.83
CA VAL A 3 -7.98 -17.76 -8.07
C VAL A 3 -6.60 -17.24 -8.45
N SER A 4 -6.43 -16.89 -9.72
CA SER A 4 -5.37 -16.02 -10.21
C SER A 4 -5.44 -14.71 -9.42
N MET A 5 -4.50 -14.48 -8.51
CA MET A 5 -4.36 -13.17 -7.87
C MET A 5 -3.58 -12.24 -8.81
N PRO A 6 -4.01 -10.99 -9.01
CA PRO A 6 -3.38 -10.08 -9.94
C PRO A 6 -2.07 -9.58 -9.31
N TRP A 7 -0.95 -10.22 -9.60
CA TRP A 7 0.34 -9.65 -9.22
C TRP A 7 0.60 -8.44 -10.11
N GLY A 8 0.18 -7.27 -9.62
CA GLY A 8 0.54 -5.98 -10.21
C GLY A 8 2.04 -5.76 -10.06
N HIS A 9 2.71 -5.44 -11.16
CA HIS A 9 4.06 -4.90 -11.09
C HIS A 9 4.00 -3.57 -10.33
N ILE A 10 4.74 -3.46 -9.23
CA ILE A 10 4.79 -2.23 -8.46
C ILE A 10 5.93 -1.40 -8.99
N VAL A 11 5.61 -0.22 -9.49
CA VAL A 11 6.60 0.72 -10.01
C VAL A 11 6.54 2.00 -9.19
N ARG A 12 7.71 2.49 -8.76
CA ARG A 12 7.89 3.76 -8.04
C ARG A 12 9.09 4.50 -8.63
N VAL A 13 9.02 5.82 -8.64
CA VAL A 13 10.14 6.68 -9.03
C VAL A 13 10.59 7.49 -7.82
N SER A 14 11.90 7.52 -7.56
CA SER A 14 12.50 8.38 -6.52
C SER A 14 13.94 8.71 -6.89
N GLY A 15 14.34 9.97 -6.71
CA GLY A 15 15.74 10.40 -6.88
C GLY A 15 16.36 10.15 -8.26
N GLY A 16 15.56 10.10 -9.33
CA GLY A 16 16.06 9.75 -10.68
C GLY A 16 16.18 8.25 -10.96
N TYR A 17 15.65 7.40 -10.07
CA TYR A 17 15.65 5.95 -10.23
C TYR A 17 14.23 5.38 -10.29
N LEU A 18 14.08 4.32 -11.08
CA LEU A 18 12.88 3.49 -11.16
C LEU A 18 13.06 2.26 -10.29
N PHE A 19 12.14 2.05 -9.35
CA PHE A 19 12.05 0.87 -8.51
C PHE A 19 10.90 0.02 -9.03
N ALA A 20 11.21 -1.16 -9.57
CA ALA A 20 10.25 -2.08 -10.16
C ALA A 20 10.25 -3.40 -9.39
N ALA A 21 9.20 -3.61 -8.58
CA ALA A 21 8.99 -4.83 -7.83
C ALA A 21 7.97 -5.75 -8.53
N SER A 22 8.22 -7.04 -8.40
CA SER A 22 7.37 -8.14 -8.84
C SER A 22 7.42 -9.27 -7.82
N GLY A 23 6.58 -10.28 -7.97
CA GLY A 23 6.69 -11.52 -7.19
C GLY A 23 8.04 -12.24 -7.32
N SER A 24 8.93 -11.83 -8.24
CA SER A 24 10.29 -12.38 -8.37
C SER A 24 11.40 -11.53 -7.74
N GLY A 25 11.04 -10.37 -7.16
CA GLY A 25 11.98 -9.44 -6.54
C GLY A 25 11.87 -8.01 -7.05
N LEU A 26 12.79 -7.17 -6.58
CA LEU A 26 12.92 -5.75 -6.91
C LEU A 26 14.09 -5.54 -7.86
N ARG A 27 13.89 -4.71 -8.88
CA ARG A 27 14.93 -4.18 -9.75
C ARG A 27 14.95 -2.67 -9.66
N ILE A 28 16.14 -2.08 -9.64
CA ILE A 28 16.35 -0.64 -9.60
C ILE A 28 17.06 -0.22 -10.88
N PHE A 29 16.54 0.77 -11.57
CA PHE A 29 17.10 1.31 -12.81
C PHE A 29 17.43 2.79 -12.64
N ASP A 30 18.58 3.20 -13.17
CA ASP A 30 18.87 4.61 -13.39
C ASP A 30 18.04 5.10 -14.57
N LEU A 31 17.25 6.16 -14.39
CA LEU A 31 16.38 6.68 -15.45
C LEU A 31 17.13 7.49 -16.52
N SER A 32 18.35 7.95 -16.23
CA SER A 32 19.14 8.70 -17.20
C SER A 32 19.74 7.79 -18.28
N THR A 33 20.08 6.56 -17.90
CA THR A 33 20.71 5.56 -18.79
C THR A 33 19.80 4.37 -19.09
N PHE A 34 18.67 4.23 -18.37
CA PHE A 34 17.81 3.05 -18.37
C PHE A 34 18.55 1.73 -18.05
N THR A 35 19.66 1.80 -17.32
CA THR A 35 20.42 0.61 -16.91
C THR A 35 19.99 0.12 -15.54
N GLN A 36 19.85 -1.18 -15.38
CA GLN A 36 19.62 -1.79 -14.06
C GLN A 36 20.88 -1.62 -13.19
N VAL A 37 20.75 -0.93 -12.06
CA VAL A 37 21.85 -0.70 -11.10
C VAL A 37 21.83 -1.69 -9.94
N LYS A 38 20.66 -2.26 -9.62
CA LYS A 38 20.51 -3.21 -8.52
C LYS A 38 19.38 -4.20 -8.76
N ALA A 39 19.50 -5.39 -8.18
CA ALA A 39 18.40 -6.31 -7.96
C ALA A 39 18.42 -6.84 -6.53
N LEU A 40 17.25 -6.93 -5.89
CA LEU A 40 17.04 -7.58 -4.60
C LEU A 40 16.04 -8.72 -4.80
N GLY A 41 16.34 -9.91 -4.27
CA GLY A 41 15.45 -11.07 -4.36
C GLY A 41 14.32 -11.05 -3.34
N GLY A 42 13.38 -11.98 -3.51
CA GLY A 42 12.28 -12.25 -2.59
C GLY A 42 10.91 -12.06 -3.23
N ASP A 43 9.91 -12.74 -2.70
CA ASP A 43 8.53 -12.67 -3.20
C ASP A 43 7.87 -11.39 -2.68
N ILE A 44 8.00 -10.29 -3.45
CA ILE A 44 7.51 -8.98 -3.05
C ILE A 44 6.02 -8.85 -3.34
N THR A 45 5.26 -8.45 -2.32
CA THR A 45 3.83 -8.15 -2.40
C THR A 45 3.54 -6.66 -2.50
N SER A 46 4.41 -5.81 -1.95
CA SER A 46 4.15 -4.37 -1.86
C SER A 46 5.43 -3.55 -1.71
N MET A 47 5.41 -2.30 -2.17
CA MET A 47 6.53 -1.36 -2.01
C MET A 47 6.07 0.11 -1.98
N ARG A 48 6.55 0.86 -0.98
CA ARG A 48 6.37 2.32 -0.86
C ARG A 48 7.68 2.98 -0.45
N ILE A 49 7.91 4.19 -0.97
CA ILE A 49 9.08 5.00 -0.67
C ILE A 49 8.59 6.25 0.06
N PHE A 50 9.16 6.50 1.24
CA PHE A 50 8.93 7.71 2.03
C PHE A 50 10.29 8.38 2.29
N GLY A 51 10.58 9.46 1.56
CA GLY A 51 11.89 10.09 1.59
C GLY A 51 12.98 9.13 1.10
N THR A 52 14.00 8.91 1.93
CA THR A 52 15.12 7.99 1.67
C THR A 52 14.88 6.58 2.17
N THR A 53 13.68 6.26 2.67
CA THR A 53 13.36 4.92 3.18
C THR A 53 12.37 4.23 2.26
N MET A 54 12.68 3.01 1.87
CA MET A 54 11.82 2.12 1.12
C MET A 54 11.30 1.00 2.03
N TYR A 55 9.98 0.86 2.13
CA TYR A 55 9.32 -0.25 2.81
C TYR A 55 8.88 -1.26 1.76
N VAL A 56 9.24 -2.53 2.00
CA VAL A 56 8.93 -3.64 1.11
C VAL A 56 8.23 -4.73 1.90
N GLY A 57 7.07 -5.14 1.40
CA GLY A 57 6.31 -6.28 1.92
C GLY A 57 6.65 -7.55 1.15
N TYR A 58 6.76 -8.66 1.86
CA TYR A 58 7.10 -9.97 1.30
C TYR A 58 6.07 -11.03 1.70
N SER A 59 5.84 -12.00 0.81
CA SER A 59 5.04 -13.21 1.09
C SER A 59 5.89 -14.42 1.50
N ASP A 60 7.16 -14.22 1.84
CA ASP A 60 8.21 -15.22 2.03
C ASP A 60 8.05 -16.09 3.29
N GLY A 61 6.97 -16.88 3.42
CA GLY A 61 6.74 -17.86 4.51
C GLY A 61 6.49 -17.25 5.90
N PHE A 62 7.15 -16.13 6.21
CA PHE A 62 7.08 -15.34 7.43
C PHE A 62 6.38 -14.00 7.21
N LYS A 63 5.87 -13.69 6.01
CA LYS A 63 5.04 -12.49 5.74
C LYS A 63 5.72 -11.21 6.25
N THR A 64 6.94 -10.97 5.76
CA THR A 64 7.83 -9.97 6.35
C THR A 64 7.60 -8.58 5.77
N VAL A 65 7.86 -7.55 6.59
CA VAL A 65 8.11 -6.18 6.12
C VAL A 65 9.57 -5.87 6.37
N ARG A 66 10.22 -5.23 5.40
CA ARG A 66 11.60 -4.78 5.50
C ARG A 66 11.70 -3.32 5.12
N ALA A 67 12.41 -2.55 5.94
CA ALA A 67 12.75 -1.16 5.65
C ALA A 67 14.19 -1.10 5.12
N TRP A 68 14.40 -0.37 4.04
CA TRP A 68 15.69 -0.19 3.38
C TRP A 68 16.02 1.30 3.28
N ASP A 69 17.26 1.65 3.58
CA ASP A 69 17.82 2.94 3.20
C ASP A 69 18.13 2.90 1.71
N ILE A 70 17.62 3.89 0.99
CA ILE A 70 17.80 4.11 -0.44
C ILE A 70 18.32 5.52 -0.73
N SER A 71 18.99 6.17 0.23
CA SER A 71 19.72 7.42 0.01
C SER A 71 20.74 7.31 -1.13
N ASP A 72 21.31 6.12 -1.32
CA ASP A 72 21.99 5.68 -2.54
C ASP A 72 21.25 4.47 -3.15
N PRO A 73 20.44 4.67 -4.22
CA PRO A 73 19.72 3.59 -4.89
C PRO A 73 20.61 2.52 -5.55
N THR A 74 21.91 2.78 -5.74
CA THR A 74 22.86 1.79 -6.26
C THR A 74 23.36 0.83 -5.16
N ALA A 75 23.28 1.26 -3.90
CA ALA A 75 23.65 0.49 -2.72
C ALA A 75 22.57 0.51 -1.61
N PRO A 76 21.35 -0.03 -1.86
CA PRO A 76 20.33 -0.11 -0.82
C PRO A 76 20.80 -0.93 0.38
N ALA A 77 20.55 -0.43 1.59
CA ALA A 77 20.95 -1.07 2.86
C ALA A 77 19.73 -1.46 3.68
N LEU A 78 19.66 -2.70 4.17
CA LEU A 78 18.59 -3.16 5.04
C LEU A 78 18.71 -2.45 6.41
N LEU A 79 17.69 -1.70 6.80
CA LEU A 79 17.63 -1.02 8.09
C LEU A 79 17.07 -1.94 9.17
N THR A 80 15.94 -2.58 8.90
CA THR A 80 15.24 -3.44 9.84
C THR A 80 14.26 -4.37 9.11
N SER A 81 13.84 -5.44 9.78
CA SER A 81 12.80 -6.36 9.33
C SER A 81 11.92 -6.80 10.49
N ALA A 82 10.65 -7.08 10.18
CA ALA A 82 9.70 -7.64 11.12
C ALA A 82 8.73 -8.59 10.41
N THR A 83 8.19 -9.53 11.18
CA THR A 83 7.12 -10.44 10.75
C THR A 83 5.77 -9.84 11.12
N LEU A 84 4.83 -9.83 10.17
CA LEU A 84 3.44 -9.44 10.40
C LEU A 84 2.50 -10.65 10.47
N LEU A 85 1.21 -10.36 10.68
CA LEU A 85 0.15 -11.37 10.82
C LEU A 85 -0.15 -12.10 9.51
N ALA A 86 -0.10 -11.36 8.40
CA ALA A 86 -0.46 -11.81 7.06
C ALA A 86 0.28 -11.01 6.00
N GLN A 87 0.08 -11.36 4.74
CA GLN A 87 0.78 -10.77 3.59
C GLN A 87 0.54 -9.24 3.54
N PRO A 88 1.58 -8.42 3.71
CA PRO A 88 1.47 -6.96 3.63
C PRO A 88 1.22 -6.50 2.18
N GLN A 89 0.11 -5.82 1.91
CA GLN A 89 -0.26 -5.40 0.54
C GLN A 89 0.06 -3.96 0.23
N ASP A 90 0.18 -3.11 1.26
CA ASP A 90 0.52 -1.71 1.04
C ASP A 90 1.05 -1.06 2.32
N PHE A 91 1.47 0.20 2.21
CA PHE A 91 1.92 1.01 3.32
C PHE A 91 1.37 2.45 3.23
N ALA A 92 0.82 2.96 4.32
CA ALA A 92 0.53 4.38 4.49
C ALA A 92 1.26 4.94 5.71
N LEU A 93 2.09 5.97 5.49
CA LEU A 93 2.81 6.65 6.57
C LEU A 93 2.05 7.92 6.96
N VAL A 94 1.71 8.05 8.25
CA VAL A 94 1.09 9.26 8.80
C VAL A 94 1.66 9.55 10.19
N GLY A 95 2.17 10.76 10.38
CA GLY A 95 2.87 11.12 11.62
C GLY A 95 4.00 10.12 11.94
N SER A 96 3.89 9.46 13.09
CA SER A 96 4.86 8.46 13.56
C SER A 96 4.45 7.01 13.30
N ASP A 97 3.42 6.76 12.51
CA ASP A 97 2.78 5.45 12.36
C ASP A 97 2.77 5.00 10.90
N LEU A 98 3.16 3.75 10.67
CA LEU A 98 3.05 3.07 9.39
C LEU A 98 1.89 2.07 9.44
N TRP A 99 0.90 2.27 8.59
CA TRP A 99 -0.27 1.40 8.46
C TRP A 99 -0.05 0.39 7.36
N VAL A 100 -0.31 -0.89 7.65
CA VAL A 100 0.00 -2.01 6.77
C VAL A 100 -1.22 -2.94 6.65
N PRO A 101 -1.99 -2.84 5.56
CA PRO A 101 -3.03 -3.80 5.22
C PRO A 101 -2.46 -5.22 5.08
N ASN A 102 -2.97 -6.17 5.87
CA ASN A 102 -2.55 -7.56 5.81
C ASN A 102 -3.65 -8.41 5.14
N TYR A 103 -3.46 -8.72 3.86
CA TYR A 103 -4.52 -9.23 2.98
C TYR A 103 -5.28 -10.43 3.52
N SER A 104 -4.57 -11.45 3.99
CA SER A 104 -5.18 -12.74 4.32
C SER A 104 -5.69 -12.83 5.76
N SER A 105 -5.46 -11.82 6.59
CA SER A 105 -5.98 -11.81 7.96
C SER A 105 -7.23 -10.94 8.14
N GLY A 106 -7.58 -10.12 7.13
CA GLY A 106 -8.64 -9.12 7.28
C GLY A 106 -8.23 -7.91 8.11
N MET A 107 -6.99 -7.86 8.60
CA MET A 107 -6.54 -6.87 9.60
C MET A 107 -5.52 -5.89 9.04
N THR A 108 -5.49 -4.67 9.59
CA THR A 108 -4.44 -3.67 9.31
C THR A 108 -3.54 -3.51 10.52
N SER A 109 -2.24 -3.69 10.33
CA SER A 109 -1.24 -3.45 11.38
C SER A 109 -0.89 -1.97 11.42
N VAL A 110 -0.76 -1.41 12.62
CA VAL A 110 -0.10 -0.11 12.81
C VAL A 110 1.23 -0.39 13.49
N ILE A 111 2.32 -0.05 12.80
CA ILE A 111 3.68 -0.33 13.25
C ILE A 111 4.50 0.95 13.36
N ASP A 112 5.56 0.88 14.14
CA ASP A 112 6.58 1.92 14.19
C ASP A 112 7.40 1.91 12.89
N PRO A 113 7.52 3.02 12.15
CA PRO A 113 8.22 3.03 10.86
C PRO A 113 9.74 2.84 10.98
N ILE A 114 10.33 3.02 12.17
CA ILE A 114 11.78 2.91 12.37
C ILE A 114 12.14 1.50 12.82
N THR A 115 11.43 0.99 13.82
CA THR A 115 11.73 -0.32 14.43
C THR A 115 10.92 -1.46 13.81
N LEU A 116 9.86 -1.15 13.05
CA LEU A 116 8.83 -2.07 12.57
C LEU A 116 8.08 -2.81 13.69
N ALA A 117 8.19 -2.35 14.93
CA ALA A 117 7.47 -2.93 16.07
C ALA A 117 5.96 -2.68 15.94
N LEU A 118 5.16 -3.73 16.17
CA LEU A 118 3.71 -3.64 16.18
C LEU A 118 3.23 -2.75 17.33
N LYS A 119 2.52 -1.66 17.02
CA LYS A 119 1.89 -0.78 18.01
C LYS A 119 0.47 -1.24 18.33
N THR A 120 -0.30 -1.56 17.29
CA THR A 120 -1.67 -2.08 17.44
C THR A 120 -2.17 -2.70 16.14
N ILE A 121 -3.35 -3.30 16.21
CA ILE A 121 -4.10 -3.80 15.06
C ILE A 121 -5.42 -3.04 15.02
N VAL A 122 -5.70 -2.45 13.88
CA VAL A 122 -6.92 -1.71 13.59
C VAL A 122 -7.56 -2.39 12.40
N PHE A 123 -8.89 -2.51 12.38
CA PHE A 123 -9.65 -3.13 11.30
C PHE A 123 -9.73 -4.67 11.29
N GLN A 124 -10.92 -5.21 10.99
CA GLN A 124 -11.21 -6.62 10.71
C GLN A 124 -12.23 -6.71 9.56
N GLY A 125 -11.85 -6.18 8.40
CA GLY A 125 -12.55 -6.51 7.16
C GLY A 125 -12.22 -7.92 6.72
N THR A 126 -12.38 -8.21 5.42
CA THR A 126 -12.09 -9.52 4.88
C THR A 126 -10.70 -9.59 4.25
N ARG A 127 -10.33 -8.61 3.40
CA ARG A 127 -9.05 -8.62 2.66
C ARG A 127 -8.55 -7.20 2.35
N PRO A 128 -8.09 -6.42 3.35
CA PRO A 128 -7.59 -5.07 3.12
C PRO A 128 -6.35 -5.11 2.21
N ALA A 129 -6.34 -4.28 1.17
CA ALA A 129 -5.37 -4.38 0.07
C ALA A 129 -4.59 -3.08 -0.21
N ALA A 130 -5.18 -1.92 0.03
CA ALA A 130 -4.52 -0.64 -0.22
C ALA A 130 -4.64 0.29 0.98
N ALA A 131 -3.63 1.14 1.17
CA ALA A 131 -3.69 2.21 2.15
C ALA A 131 -3.02 3.48 1.63
N VAL A 132 -3.68 4.62 1.84
CA VAL A 132 -3.11 5.96 1.65
C VAL A 132 -3.49 6.85 2.81
N ALA A 133 -2.76 7.94 3.02
CA ALA A 133 -3.01 8.85 4.13
C ALA A 133 -2.98 10.31 3.69
N ASP A 134 -3.72 11.14 4.42
CA ASP A 134 -3.48 12.58 4.48
C ASP A 134 -2.73 12.92 5.79
N ALA A 135 -2.63 14.20 6.15
CA ALA A 135 -1.92 14.63 7.36
C ALA A 135 -2.54 14.13 8.68
N THR A 136 -3.81 13.74 8.69
CA THR A 136 -4.62 13.47 9.88
C THR A 136 -5.47 12.20 9.78
N ARG A 137 -5.54 11.56 8.61
CA ARG A 137 -6.41 10.42 8.31
C ARG A 137 -5.68 9.36 7.53
N VAL A 138 -6.13 8.12 7.70
CA VAL A 138 -5.72 6.97 6.89
C VAL A 138 -6.94 6.39 6.20
N TYR A 139 -6.77 5.99 4.95
CA TYR A 139 -7.79 5.36 4.14
C TYR A 139 -7.34 3.95 3.79
N VAL A 140 -8.22 2.98 3.98
CA VAL A 140 -7.94 1.57 3.67
C VAL A 140 -9.04 1.04 2.76
N ALA A 141 -8.65 0.42 1.65
CA ALA A 141 -9.59 -0.29 0.79
C ALA A 141 -9.61 -1.78 1.12
N ASP A 142 -10.81 -2.34 1.22
CA ASP A 142 -11.04 -3.78 1.29
C ASP A 142 -11.81 -4.24 0.04
N PRO A 143 -11.10 -4.68 -1.01
CA PRO A 143 -11.72 -5.06 -2.27
C PRO A 143 -12.67 -6.25 -2.16
N ALA A 144 -12.52 -7.12 -1.15
CA ALA A 144 -13.39 -8.29 -1.00
C ALA A 144 -14.65 -7.97 -0.19
N ASP A 145 -14.55 -7.06 0.77
CA ASP A 145 -15.71 -6.52 1.51
C ASP A 145 -16.46 -5.45 0.70
N GLY A 146 -15.80 -4.84 -0.29
CA GLY A 146 -16.37 -3.84 -1.20
C GLY A 146 -16.47 -2.44 -0.61
N ASN A 147 -15.68 -2.18 0.43
CA ASN A 147 -15.73 -0.94 1.19
C ASN A 147 -14.36 -0.25 1.23
N VAL A 148 -14.39 1.08 1.27
CA VAL A 148 -13.28 1.95 1.63
C VAL A 148 -13.58 2.54 3.00
N PHE A 149 -12.56 2.55 3.86
CA PHE A 149 -12.68 2.97 5.25
C PHE A 149 -11.81 4.19 5.48
N GLY A 150 -12.34 5.18 6.21
CA GLY A 150 -11.58 6.32 6.69
C GLY A 150 -11.36 6.23 8.20
N PHE A 151 -10.13 6.43 8.64
CA PHE A 151 -9.72 6.42 10.03
C PHE A 151 -9.13 7.77 10.42
N ASN A 152 -9.35 8.16 11.67
CA ASN A 152 -8.56 9.22 12.29
C ASN A 152 -7.18 8.66 12.65
N ALA A 153 -6.10 9.25 12.14
CA ALA A 153 -4.75 8.71 12.29
C ALA A 153 -4.26 8.68 13.75
N ALA A 154 -4.58 9.71 14.53
CA ALA A 154 -4.09 9.85 15.92
C ALA A 154 -4.79 8.88 16.89
N SER A 155 -6.12 8.82 16.81
CA SER A 155 -6.93 7.95 17.67
C SER A 155 -7.06 6.53 17.12
N ARG A 156 -6.75 6.32 15.83
CA ARG A 156 -6.89 5.06 15.08
C ARG A 156 -8.33 4.56 14.97
N ASN A 157 -9.30 5.41 15.28
CA ASN A 157 -10.72 5.08 15.22
C ASN A 157 -11.25 5.19 13.80
N LEU A 158 -12.13 4.27 13.43
CA LEU A 158 -12.91 4.35 12.19
C LEU A 158 -13.83 5.59 12.28
N THR A 159 -13.76 6.46 11.29
CA THR A 159 -14.59 7.67 11.20
C THR A 159 -15.74 7.51 10.21
N TRP A 160 -15.52 6.78 9.12
CA TRP A 160 -16.55 6.54 8.11
C TRP A 160 -16.23 5.29 7.27
N THR A 161 -17.28 4.75 6.64
CA THR A 161 -17.20 3.67 5.65
C THR A 161 -17.95 4.10 4.40
N ALA A 162 -17.36 3.85 3.23
CA ALA A 162 -17.95 4.11 1.92
C ALA A 162 -18.03 2.80 1.13
N ASN A 163 -19.22 2.43 0.67
CA ASN A 163 -19.39 1.27 -0.21
C ASN A 163 -19.09 1.68 -1.65
N THR A 164 -18.08 1.04 -2.24
CA THR A 164 -17.62 1.29 -3.62
C THR A 164 -17.78 0.05 -4.50
N GLY A 165 -18.47 -0.99 -3.98
CA GLY A 165 -18.46 -2.33 -4.56
C GLY A 165 -17.11 -3.03 -4.41
N THR A 166 -17.08 -4.33 -4.71
CA THR A 166 -15.84 -5.13 -4.71
C THR A 166 -14.91 -4.69 -5.83
N GLY A 167 -13.60 -4.84 -5.64
CA GLY A 167 -12.60 -4.58 -6.69
C GLY A 167 -11.81 -3.27 -6.59
N VAL A 168 -11.91 -2.52 -5.48
CA VAL A 168 -11.00 -1.40 -5.21
C VAL A 168 -9.69 -1.92 -4.60
N TYR A 169 -8.70 -2.16 -5.46
CA TYR A 169 -7.38 -2.71 -5.08
C TYR A 169 -6.30 -1.66 -4.85
N ASP A 170 -6.53 -0.40 -5.23
CA ASP A 170 -5.59 0.70 -4.99
C ASP A 170 -6.37 1.96 -4.59
N LEU A 171 -5.69 2.89 -3.94
CA LEU A 171 -6.21 4.19 -3.55
C LEU A 171 -5.20 5.28 -3.90
N TYR A 172 -5.70 6.48 -4.22
CA TYR A 172 -4.85 7.64 -4.42
C TYR A 172 -5.46 8.88 -3.76
N PHE A 173 -4.64 9.64 -3.03
CA PHE A 173 -5.05 10.91 -2.44
C PHE A 173 -4.31 12.05 -3.13
N ASP A 174 -5.05 12.98 -3.74
CA ASP A 174 -4.47 14.07 -4.53
C ASP A 174 -4.22 15.36 -3.72
N GLY A 175 -4.46 15.33 -2.41
CA GLY A 175 -4.44 16.50 -1.53
C GLY A 175 -5.83 17.08 -1.22
N THR A 176 -6.85 16.73 -2.01
CA THR A 176 -8.23 17.24 -1.89
C THR A 176 -9.28 16.13 -1.90
N SER A 177 -9.10 15.11 -2.74
CA SER A 177 -10.03 14.00 -2.99
C SER A 177 -9.33 12.66 -2.81
N LEU A 178 -10.09 11.68 -2.33
CA LEU A 178 -9.68 10.29 -2.32
C LEU A 178 -10.23 9.60 -3.58
N TRP A 179 -9.36 8.98 -4.34
CA TRP A 179 -9.66 8.30 -5.59
C TRP A 179 -9.58 6.79 -5.39
N ALA A 180 -10.66 6.09 -5.75
CA ALA A 180 -10.82 4.66 -5.60
C ALA A 180 -11.17 4.03 -6.96
N PRO A 181 -10.17 3.62 -7.77
CA PRO A 181 -10.41 2.87 -8.99
C PRO A 181 -10.93 1.47 -8.67
N ASN A 182 -12.06 1.10 -9.27
CA ASN A 182 -12.65 -0.22 -9.16
C ASN A 182 -12.42 -0.99 -10.46
N SER A 183 -11.58 -2.03 -10.38
CA SER A 183 -11.19 -2.85 -11.53
C SER A 183 -12.25 -3.86 -11.97
N TYR A 184 -13.32 -4.05 -11.19
CA TYR A 184 -14.41 -4.98 -11.53
C TYR A 184 -15.61 -4.28 -12.16
N THR A 185 -15.72 -2.97 -11.97
CA THR A 185 -16.84 -2.17 -12.48
C THR A 185 -16.42 -1.07 -13.44
N ASP A 186 -15.15 -1.02 -13.84
CA ASP A 186 -14.58 0.02 -14.71
C ASP A 186 -14.95 1.43 -14.28
N THR A 187 -14.98 1.64 -12.96
CA THR A 187 -15.44 2.87 -12.33
C THR A 187 -14.35 3.46 -11.46
N LEU A 188 -14.08 4.74 -11.63
CA LEU A 188 -13.28 5.54 -10.72
C LEU A 188 -14.21 6.33 -9.80
N TYR A 189 -14.13 6.06 -8.50
CA TYR A 189 -14.85 6.83 -7.49
C TYR A 189 -13.99 7.99 -7.00
N GLN A 190 -14.57 9.20 -6.97
CA GLN A 190 -14.02 10.34 -6.25
C GLN A 190 -14.79 10.47 -4.93
N LEU A 191 -14.11 10.30 -3.81
CA LEU A 191 -14.67 10.32 -2.47
C LEU A 191 -14.20 11.56 -1.71
N ASN A 192 -15.10 12.12 -0.90
CA ASN A 192 -14.77 13.15 0.06
C ASN A 192 -13.90 12.53 1.19
N PRO A 193 -12.66 12.99 1.40
CA PRO A 193 -11.75 12.41 2.38
C PRO A 193 -12.21 12.54 3.85
N ALA A 194 -13.06 13.52 4.16
CA ALA A 194 -13.53 13.79 5.52
C ALA A 194 -14.77 12.96 5.89
N THR A 195 -15.61 12.62 4.91
CA THR A 195 -16.92 11.99 5.17
C THR A 195 -17.11 10.64 4.48
N GLY A 196 -16.27 10.29 3.50
CA GLY A 196 -16.44 9.10 2.66
C GLY A 196 -17.52 9.24 1.59
N ALA A 197 -18.24 10.37 1.53
CA ALA A 197 -19.30 10.58 0.56
C ALA A 197 -18.74 10.62 -0.87
N THR A 198 -19.38 9.91 -1.80
CA THR A 198 -19.05 9.98 -3.23
C THR A 198 -19.37 11.37 -3.77
N ILE A 199 -18.33 12.05 -4.28
CA ILE A 199 -18.43 13.34 -4.97
C ILE A 199 -18.83 13.10 -6.42
N ALA A 200 -18.17 12.15 -7.08
CA ALA A 200 -18.41 11.80 -8.48
C ALA A 200 -17.99 10.36 -8.77
N THR A 201 -18.53 9.81 -9.86
CA THR A 201 -18.12 8.53 -10.44
C THR A 201 -17.80 8.72 -11.92
N TYR A 202 -16.75 8.07 -12.39
CA TYR A 202 -16.28 8.17 -13.77
C TYR A 202 -16.10 6.77 -14.35
N THR A 203 -16.60 6.53 -15.56
CA THR A 203 -16.35 5.27 -16.28
C THR A 203 -14.98 5.33 -16.95
N THR A 204 -14.13 4.33 -16.70
CA THR A 204 -12.73 4.29 -17.18
C THR A 204 -12.50 3.43 -18.42
N GLY A 205 -13.55 2.80 -18.96
CA GLY A 205 -13.54 2.20 -20.29
C GLY A 205 -13.06 0.75 -20.42
N GLY A 206 -12.84 0.02 -19.31
CA GLY A 206 -12.41 -1.38 -19.33
C GLY A 206 -10.95 -1.59 -19.76
N GLN A 207 -10.42 -2.77 -19.46
CA GLN A 207 -9.17 -3.28 -20.07
C GLN A 207 -9.48 -4.13 -21.30
#